data_AF-B0JLX5-F1
#
_entry.id   AF-B0JLX5-F1
#
_cell.length_a   1.000
_cell.length_b   1.000
_cell.length_c   1.000
_cell.angle_alpha   90.00
_cell.angle_beta   90.00
_cell.angle_gamma   90.00
#
_symmetry.space_group_name_H-M   'P 1'
#
loop_
_entity.id
_entity.type
_entity.pdbx_description
1 polymer ?
#
loop_
_entity_poly.entity_id
_entity_poly.type
_entity_poly.pdbx_seq_one_letter_code
_entity_poly.pdbx_strand_id
1 'polypeptide(L)'
;MEKRPPIGIIKHPFEITKTQLENADEFFRPILATPATGGPVTIVEITTDYVQGIELVATFSPAEFIANGVRRVAGQQTVDTNVMINFNKDLTLYWMASVFKKGDISPNQSYHPYSRDNDNFSLSLNKYMELQHDEQGWHIPEYDSEQYTVNVGFGMGVKWIAWGYSVLCSPQTTLSIKAGSYDLVRSNGQEEIGDPVVFDTGNWAMLMGYTYTLKFDSRGNGVLTRQ
;
A
#
# COMPACT_ATOMS: atom_id res chain seq x y z
N MET A 1 17.16 -4.34 -47.71
CA MET A 1 16.92 -4.53 -46.27
C MET A 1 16.65 -3.16 -45.67
N GLU A 2 15.37 -2.82 -45.49
CA GLU A 2 14.98 -1.56 -44.85
C GLU A 2 15.22 -1.64 -43.34
N LYS A 3 15.89 -0.64 -42.79
CA LYS A 3 16.13 -0.50 -41.35
C LYS A 3 14.82 -0.10 -40.67
N ARG A 4 14.35 -0.90 -39.71
CA ARG A 4 13.23 -0.53 -38.84
C ARG A 4 13.63 0.67 -37.97
N PRO A 5 12.73 1.65 -37.74
CA PRO A 5 13.00 2.78 -36.85
C PRO A 5 13.08 2.30 -35.39
N PRO A 6 13.79 3.04 -34.52
CA PRO A 6 13.88 2.70 -33.10
C PRO A 6 12.49 2.73 -32.46
N ILE A 7 12.25 1.81 -31.52
CA ILE A 7 11.02 1.76 -30.71
C ILE A 7 10.93 3.09 -29.98
N GLY A 8 10.10 4.00 -30.50
CA GLY A 8 9.71 5.21 -29.79
C GLY A 8 8.97 4.76 -28.54
N ILE A 9 9.39 5.30 -27.39
CA ILE A 9 8.64 5.17 -26.13
C ILE A 9 7.20 5.62 -26.44
N ILE A 10 6.25 4.68 -26.37
CA ILE A 10 4.84 5.00 -26.52
C ILE A 10 4.46 5.79 -25.28
N LYS A 11 4.55 7.12 -25.34
CA LYS A 11 3.93 7.97 -24.34
C LYS A 11 2.44 7.78 -24.46
N HIS A 12 1.82 7.17 -23.45
CA HIS A 12 0.38 7.13 -23.37
C HIS A 12 -0.14 8.58 -23.39
N PRO A 13 -1.21 8.89 -24.14
CA PRO A 13 -1.74 10.26 -24.23
C PRO A 13 -2.24 10.82 -22.88
N PHE A 14 -2.22 10.01 -21.82
CA PHE A 14 -2.58 10.35 -20.44
C PHE A 14 -1.42 10.15 -19.46
N GLU A 15 -0.18 10.04 -19.94
CA GLU A 15 0.98 9.86 -19.08
C GLU A 15 1.23 11.14 -18.26
N ILE A 16 1.23 10.99 -16.94
CA ILE A 16 1.34 12.10 -15.99
C ILE A 16 2.68 12.81 -16.19
N THR A 17 2.64 14.13 -16.39
CA THR A 17 3.86 14.92 -16.53
C THR A 17 4.50 15.19 -15.17
N LYS A 18 5.82 15.39 -15.14
CA LYS A 18 6.55 15.72 -13.92
C LYS A 18 5.98 16.96 -13.20
N THR A 19 5.60 17.98 -13.96
CA THR A 19 4.99 19.20 -13.41
C THR A 19 3.59 18.95 -12.84
N GLN A 20 2.81 18.06 -13.44
CA GLN A 20 1.52 17.64 -12.88
C GLN A 20 1.71 16.88 -11.57
N LEU A 21 2.74 16.03 -11.48
CA LEU A 21 3.11 15.33 -10.26
C LEU A 21 3.56 16.31 -9.15
N GLU A 22 4.46 17.24 -9.48
CA GLU A 22 4.98 18.25 -8.54
C GLU A 22 3.87 19.18 -8.01
N ASN A 23 2.93 19.59 -8.88
CA ASN A 23 1.77 20.37 -8.47
C ASN A 23 0.84 19.54 -7.57
N ALA A 24 0.63 18.26 -7.88
CA ALA A 24 -0.18 17.38 -7.06
C ALA A 24 0.42 17.21 -5.66
N ASP A 25 1.74 17.04 -5.52
CA ASP A 25 2.41 16.96 -4.22
C ASP A 25 2.25 18.23 -3.36
N GLU A 26 2.11 19.41 -3.99
CA GLU A 26 1.86 20.66 -3.28
C GLU A 26 0.46 20.71 -2.67
N PHE A 27 -0.55 20.26 -3.43
CA PHE A 27 -1.96 20.24 -3.01
C PHE A 27 -2.31 19.02 -2.14
N PHE A 28 -1.59 17.91 -2.32
CA PHE A 28 -1.84 16.61 -1.70
C PHE A 28 -0.55 16.07 -1.11
N ARG A 29 -0.03 16.79 -0.11
CA ARG A 29 1.24 16.46 0.53
C ARG A 29 1.23 15.01 1.04
N PRO A 30 2.29 14.25 0.77
CA PRO A 30 2.32 12.88 1.21
C PRO A 30 2.30 12.82 2.75
N ILE A 31 1.65 11.77 3.24
CA ILE A 31 1.24 11.70 4.62
C ILE A 31 2.45 11.35 5.50
N LEU A 32 2.90 12.33 6.27
CA LEU A 32 3.90 12.17 7.32
C LEU A 32 3.21 11.71 8.60
N ALA A 33 3.53 10.51 9.06
CA ALA A 33 2.83 9.90 10.19
C ALA A 33 3.71 9.76 11.43
N THR A 34 3.09 9.85 12.60
CA THR A 34 3.74 9.53 13.87
C THR A 34 3.27 8.14 14.32
N PRO A 35 4.19 7.20 14.61
CA PRO A 35 3.81 5.84 14.97
C PRO A 35 3.00 5.78 16.26
N ALA A 36 1.98 4.92 16.31
CA ALA A 36 1.28 4.59 17.55
C ALA A 36 2.21 3.83 18.51
N THR A 37 2.26 4.26 19.76
CA THR A 37 2.94 3.54 20.85
C THR A 37 1.97 2.56 21.51
N GLY A 38 2.36 1.28 21.63
CA GLY A 38 1.68 0.31 22.50
C GLY A 38 1.03 -0.92 21.85
N GLY A 39 1.32 -1.21 20.57
CA GLY A 39 0.82 -2.43 19.89
C GLY A 39 1.70 -3.67 20.06
N PRO A 40 1.20 -4.87 19.69
CA PRO A 40 1.99 -6.10 19.67
C PRO A 40 3.16 -5.98 18.68
N VAL A 41 4.34 -6.41 19.10
CA VAL A 41 5.61 -6.23 18.36
C VAL A 41 5.94 -7.46 17.54
N THR A 42 6.24 -7.25 16.26
CA THR A 42 6.57 -8.26 15.27
C THR A 42 7.98 -7.98 14.76
N ILE A 43 8.90 -8.91 15.00
CA ILE A 43 10.30 -8.79 14.59
C ILE A 43 10.64 -9.99 13.74
N VAL A 44 11.36 -9.76 12.66
CA VAL A 44 11.77 -10.81 11.73
C VAL A 44 13.25 -10.65 11.47
N GLU A 45 14.00 -11.69 11.82
CA GLU A 45 15.38 -11.84 11.41
C GLU A 45 15.42 -12.63 10.10
N ILE A 46 15.97 -12.02 9.06
CA ILE A 46 16.14 -12.61 7.75
C ILE A 46 17.62 -12.91 7.58
N THR A 47 17.94 -14.15 7.22
CA THR A 47 19.33 -14.60 7.00
C THR A 47 19.41 -15.33 5.67
N THR A 48 20.55 -15.20 4.99
CA THR A 48 20.75 -15.82 3.69
C THR A 48 22.15 -16.41 3.58
N ASP A 49 22.24 -17.67 3.15
CA ASP A 49 23.49 -18.29 2.72
C ASP A 49 23.81 -17.95 1.24
N TYR A 50 22.89 -17.21 0.57
CA TYR A 50 22.92 -16.86 -0.83
C TYR A 50 23.49 -15.44 -1.04
N VAL A 51 24.59 -15.34 -1.79
CA VAL A 51 25.38 -14.10 -1.96
C VAL A 51 24.81 -13.16 -3.04
N GLN A 52 23.94 -13.63 -3.94
CA GLN A 52 23.47 -12.82 -5.08
C GLN A 52 22.23 -11.94 -4.79
N GLY A 53 21.85 -11.74 -3.53
CA GLY A 53 20.73 -10.88 -3.14
C GLY A 53 19.36 -11.50 -3.45
N ILE A 54 18.49 -11.57 -2.46
CA ILE A 54 17.10 -12.02 -2.59
C ILE A 54 16.20 -10.79 -2.45
N GLU A 55 15.45 -10.46 -3.49
CA GLU A 55 14.51 -9.34 -3.44
C GLU A 55 13.19 -9.76 -2.81
N LEU A 56 12.74 -8.98 -1.84
CA LEU A 56 11.50 -9.18 -1.11
C LEU A 56 10.68 -7.90 -1.13
N VAL A 57 9.37 -8.06 -1.30
CA VAL A 57 8.39 -7.00 -1.05
C VAL A 57 7.65 -7.28 0.25
N ALA A 58 7.40 -6.22 1.01
CA ALA A 58 6.56 -6.26 2.19
C ALA A 58 5.14 -5.82 1.83
N THR A 59 4.15 -6.49 2.39
CA THR A 59 2.72 -6.15 2.27
C THR A 59 2.01 -6.45 3.57
N PHE A 60 0.74 -6.04 3.65
CA PHE A 60 -0.15 -6.44 4.72
C PHE A 60 -1.25 -7.37 4.19
N SER A 61 -1.72 -8.31 5.02
CA SER A 61 -2.94 -9.08 4.76
C SER A 61 -3.97 -8.84 5.86
N PRO A 62 -5.25 -8.62 5.52
CA PRO A 62 -6.32 -8.67 6.51
C PRO A 62 -6.42 -10.09 7.10
N ALA A 63 -7.00 -10.20 8.30
CA ALA A 63 -7.21 -11.50 8.97
C ALA A 63 -8.27 -12.37 8.29
N GLU A 64 -9.19 -11.74 7.55
CA GLU A 64 -10.30 -12.40 6.86
C GLU A 64 -10.30 -12.00 5.39
N PHE A 65 -10.73 -12.91 4.51
CA PHE A 65 -10.87 -12.61 3.09
C PHE A 65 -11.97 -11.55 2.87
N ILE A 66 -11.68 -10.56 2.04
CA ILE A 66 -12.63 -9.52 1.64
C ILE A 66 -12.69 -9.48 0.11
N ALA A 67 -13.90 -9.58 -0.43
CA ALA A 67 -14.14 -9.48 -1.86
C ALA A 67 -13.59 -8.16 -2.41
N ASN A 68 -12.90 -8.21 -3.56
CA ASN A 68 -12.24 -7.07 -4.22
C ASN A 68 -11.09 -6.42 -3.41
N GLY A 69 -10.60 -7.09 -2.36
CA GLY A 69 -9.40 -6.67 -1.66
C GLY A 69 -8.13 -6.91 -2.45
N VAL A 70 -7.24 -5.92 -2.46
CA VAL A 70 -5.96 -5.92 -3.17
C VAL A 70 -4.83 -5.70 -2.16
N ARG A 71 -3.93 -6.68 -2.04
CA ARG A 71 -2.67 -6.52 -1.32
C ARG A 71 -1.70 -5.71 -2.16
N ARG A 72 -0.97 -4.81 -1.54
CA ARG A 72 -0.12 -3.84 -2.24
C ARG A 72 1.27 -3.79 -1.65
N VAL A 73 2.26 -3.56 -2.50
CA VAL A 73 3.65 -3.41 -2.08
C VAL A 73 3.77 -2.17 -1.20
N ALA A 74 4.17 -2.37 0.05
CA ALA A 74 4.37 -1.30 1.02
C ALA A 74 5.87 -0.98 1.25
N GLY A 75 6.75 -1.89 0.85
CA GLY A 75 8.20 -1.72 0.99
C GLY A 75 8.95 -2.80 0.22
N GLN A 76 10.22 -2.53 -0.03
CA GLN A 76 11.11 -3.41 -0.79
C GLN A 76 12.43 -3.57 -0.05
N GLN A 77 13.01 -4.76 -0.15
CA GLN A 77 14.28 -5.08 0.48
C GLN A 77 15.03 -6.11 -0.34
N THR A 78 16.28 -5.82 -0.69
CA THR A 78 17.23 -6.83 -1.18
C THR A 78 17.99 -7.42 0.00
N VAL A 79 18.05 -8.75 0.08
CA VAL A 79 18.67 -9.50 1.19
C VAL A 79 19.85 -10.30 0.65
N ASP A 80 21.06 -9.81 0.87
CA ASP A 80 22.34 -10.48 0.59
C ASP A 80 23.13 -10.81 1.88
N THR A 81 22.62 -10.37 3.04
CA THR A 81 23.19 -10.58 4.37
C THR A 81 22.08 -10.76 5.41
N ASN A 82 22.45 -10.77 6.69
CA ASN A 82 21.50 -10.77 7.79
C ASN A 82 20.82 -9.41 7.92
N VAL A 83 19.50 -9.39 7.86
CA VAL A 83 18.66 -8.21 8.01
C VAL A 83 17.67 -8.46 9.13
N MET A 84 17.50 -7.50 10.04
CA MET A 84 16.45 -7.55 11.05
C MET A 84 15.44 -6.45 10.76
N ILE A 85 14.17 -6.83 10.62
CA ILE A 85 13.06 -5.91 10.39
C ILE A 85 12.17 -5.93 11.63
N ASN A 86 12.00 -4.78 12.26
CA ASN A 86 10.97 -4.61 13.28
C ASN A 86 9.73 -4.05 12.57
N PHE A 87 8.83 -4.93 12.13
CA PHE A 87 7.69 -4.54 11.30
C PHE A 87 6.85 -3.44 11.94
N ASN A 88 6.62 -3.48 13.25
CA ASN A 88 5.83 -2.44 13.91
C ASN A 88 6.54 -1.09 13.98
N LYS A 89 7.89 -1.08 13.99
CA LYS A 89 8.68 0.15 13.98
C LYS A 89 8.96 0.66 12.58
N ASP A 90 9.37 -0.20 11.66
CA ASP A 90 9.85 0.16 10.32
C ASP A 90 8.71 0.24 9.30
N LEU A 91 7.63 -0.52 9.54
CA LEU A 91 6.44 -0.62 8.70
C LEU A 91 5.16 -0.51 9.55
N THR A 92 5.10 0.51 10.42
CA THR A 92 3.96 0.74 11.32
C THR A 92 2.62 0.72 10.57
N LEU A 93 1.63 0.01 11.12
CA LEU A 93 0.30 -0.14 10.53
C LEU A 93 -0.59 1.08 10.81
N TYR A 94 -1.28 1.54 9.79
CA TYR A 94 -2.28 2.61 9.86
C TYR A 94 -3.56 2.16 9.19
N TRP A 95 -4.69 2.55 9.76
CA TRP A 95 -5.95 2.60 9.03
C TRP A 95 -5.88 3.69 7.98
N MET A 96 -6.35 3.38 6.77
CA MET A 96 -6.37 4.32 5.66
C MET A 96 -7.69 4.28 4.92
N ALA A 97 -8.09 5.44 4.42
CA ALA A 97 -9.18 5.59 3.47
C ALA A 97 -8.85 6.69 2.47
N SER A 98 -9.21 6.47 1.22
CA SER A 98 -9.02 7.45 0.16
C SER A 98 -10.19 7.48 -0.82
N VAL A 99 -10.47 8.66 -1.34
CA VAL A 99 -11.36 8.84 -2.50
C VAL A 99 -10.57 9.41 -3.66
N PHE A 100 -10.77 8.82 -4.83
CA PHE A 100 -10.06 9.14 -6.06
C PHE A 100 -11.05 9.40 -7.18
N LYS A 101 -11.07 10.62 -7.73
CA LYS A 101 -11.79 10.92 -8.99
C LYS A 101 -11.00 10.32 -10.14
N LYS A 102 -11.68 9.72 -11.11
CA LYS A 102 -11.05 9.25 -12.34
C LYS A 102 -10.38 10.42 -13.05
N GLY A 103 -9.07 10.32 -13.27
CA GLY A 103 -8.26 11.36 -13.91
C GLY A 103 -7.58 12.33 -12.94
N ASP A 104 -7.85 12.26 -11.63
CA ASP A 104 -7.07 13.01 -10.64
C ASP A 104 -5.66 12.42 -10.50
N ILE A 105 -4.72 13.28 -10.12
CA ILE A 105 -3.30 12.90 -10.01
C ILE A 105 -2.99 12.31 -8.62
N SER A 106 -3.85 12.54 -7.62
CA SER A 106 -3.64 12.02 -6.26
C SER A 106 -4.93 11.87 -5.45
N PRO A 107 -5.04 10.84 -4.61
CA PRO A 107 -6.22 10.59 -3.78
C PRO A 107 -6.37 11.57 -2.61
N ASN A 108 -7.61 11.93 -2.29
CA ASN A 108 -7.96 12.52 -0.99
C ASN A 108 -7.90 11.44 0.08
N GLN A 109 -6.88 11.46 0.94
CA GLN A 109 -6.60 10.38 1.88
C GLN A 109 -6.70 10.84 3.35
N SER A 110 -7.33 10.01 4.17
CA SER A 110 -7.28 10.10 5.63
C SER A 110 -6.62 8.85 6.18
N TYR A 111 -5.98 8.98 7.33
CA TYR A 111 -5.29 7.90 7.99
C TYR A 111 -5.35 8.06 9.51
N HIS A 112 -5.32 6.94 10.21
CA HIS A 112 -5.23 6.89 11.66
C HIS A 112 -4.29 5.78 12.08
N PRO A 113 -3.43 5.99 13.09
CA PRO A 113 -2.61 4.91 13.62
C PRO A 113 -3.48 3.73 14.03
N TYR A 114 -3.12 2.52 13.58
CA TYR A 114 -3.80 1.32 14.03
C TYR A 114 -3.54 1.12 15.53
N SER A 115 -4.61 1.06 16.33
CA SER A 115 -4.52 0.80 17.76
C SER A 115 -5.19 -0.52 18.15
N ARG A 116 -6.30 -0.88 17.51
CA ARG A 116 -7.07 -2.12 17.76
C ARG A 116 -8.08 -2.42 16.64
N ASP A 117 -8.60 -3.65 16.64
CA ASP A 117 -9.50 -4.18 15.61
C ASP A 117 -10.83 -3.42 15.46
N ASN A 118 -11.26 -2.67 16.47
CA ASN A 118 -12.53 -1.92 16.47
C ASN A 118 -12.35 -0.41 16.32
N ASP A 119 -11.19 0.04 15.82
CA ASP A 119 -10.99 1.44 15.50
C ASP A 119 -12.00 1.87 14.41
N ASN A 120 -12.75 2.92 14.72
CA ASN A 120 -13.68 3.55 13.79
C ASN A 120 -13.08 4.85 13.30
N PHE A 121 -13.15 5.12 12.01
CA PHE A 121 -12.73 6.38 11.44
C PHE A 121 -13.83 6.97 10.55
N SER A 122 -14.01 8.28 10.66
CA SER A 122 -14.94 9.04 9.82
C SER A 122 -14.15 9.79 8.76
N LEU A 123 -14.41 9.50 7.49
CA LEU A 123 -13.79 10.21 6.38
C LEU A 123 -14.59 11.48 6.08
N SER A 124 -13.99 12.64 6.32
CA SER A 124 -14.47 13.91 5.75
C SER A 124 -13.67 14.17 4.48
N LEU A 125 -14.32 14.08 3.32
CA LEU A 125 -13.69 14.38 2.04
C LEU A 125 -13.25 15.85 2.01
N ASN A 126 -12.14 16.14 1.31
CA ASN A 126 -11.67 17.51 1.16
C ASN A 126 -12.79 18.41 0.63
N LYS A 127 -12.87 19.63 1.16
CA LYS A 127 -13.92 20.62 0.87
C LYS A 127 -13.99 21.07 -0.58
N TYR A 128 -13.05 20.65 -1.43
CA TYR A 128 -13.06 20.91 -2.86
C TYR A 128 -13.84 19.80 -3.58
N MET A 129 -15.12 19.65 -3.22
CA MET A 129 -16.10 19.22 -4.22
C MET A 129 -16.36 20.46 -5.07
N GLU A 130 -16.06 20.39 -6.37
CA GLU A 130 -16.43 21.46 -7.31
C GLU A 130 -17.94 21.70 -7.20
N LEU A 131 -18.31 22.87 -6.67
CA LEU A 131 -19.70 23.29 -6.65
C LEU A 131 -20.16 23.44 -8.10
N GLN A 132 -21.21 22.70 -8.46
CA GLN A 132 -21.83 22.85 -9.78
C GLN A 132 -22.81 24.02 -9.72
N HIS A 133 -22.82 24.86 -10.77
CA HIS A 133 -23.78 25.94 -10.90
C HIS A 133 -24.60 25.71 -12.17
N ASP A 134 -25.89 25.47 -12.01
CA ASP A 134 -26.85 25.33 -13.11
C ASP A 134 -27.98 26.38 -12.98
N GLU A 135 -29.02 26.24 -13.82
CA GLU A 135 -30.17 27.15 -13.82
C GLU A 135 -30.98 27.15 -12.51
N GLN A 136 -30.76 26.17 -11.62
CA GLN A 136 -31.41 26.03 -10.31
C GLN A 136 -30.50 26.47 -9.15
N GLY A 137 -29.24 26.86 -9.42
CA GLY A 137 -28.33 27.45 -8.44
C GLY A 137 -27.05 26.65 -8.22
N TRP A 138 -26.40 26.93 -7.07
CA TRP A 138 -25.19 26.21 -6.64
C TRP A 138 -25.56 24.92 -5.94
N HIS A 139 -25.02 23.79 -6.40
CA HIS A 139 -25.23 22.47 -5.83
C HIS A 139 -23.91 21.81 -5.46
N ILE A 140 -23.90 21.10 -4.34
CA ILE A 140 -22.82 20.17 -3.99
C ILE A 140 -23.08 18.89 -4.80
N PRO A 141 -22.17 18.45 -5.69
CA PRO A 141 -22.39 17.22 -6.44
C PRO A 141 -22.50 16.03 -5.49
N GLU A 142 -23.52 15.20 -5.70
CA GLU A 142 -23.60 13.89 -5.06
C GLU A 142 -22.43 13.02 -5.53
N TYR A 143 -21.94 12.13 -4.67
CA TYR A 143 -20.92 11.16 -5.08
C TYR A 143 -21.43 10.32 -6.26
N ASP A 144 -20.63 10.23 -7.31
CA ASP A 144 -20.90 9.40 -8.48
C ASP A 144 -19.89 8.24 -8.55
N SER A 145 -20.34 7.00 -8.33
CA SER A 145 -19.48 5.81 -8.43
C SER A 145 -18.91 5.56 -9.83
N GLU A 146 -19.49 6.15 -10.87
CA GLU A 146 -18.95 6.08 -12.22
C GLU A 146 -17.77 7.04 -12.42
N GLN A 147 -17.66 8.09 -11.60
CA GLN A 147 -16.59 9.09 -11.66
C GLN A 147 -15.56 8.96 -10.55
N TYR A 148 -15.93 8.38 -9.40
CA TYR A 148 -15.09 8.31 -8.21
C TYR A 148 -14.93 6.86 -7.72
N THR A 149 -13.80 6.58 -7.09
CA THR A 149 -13.52 5.30 -6.41
C THR A 149 -13.16 5.56 -4.96
N VAL A 150 -13.68 4.74 -4.04
CA VAL A 150 -13.32 4.78 -2.61
C VAL A 150 -12.50 3.54 -2.27
N ASN A 151 -11.29 3.74 -1.78
CA ASN A 151 -10.44 2.66 -1.26
C ASN A 151 -10.32 2.78 0.26
N VAL A 152 -10.50 1.67 0.96
CA VAL A 152 -10.27 1.58 2.42
C VAL A 152 -9.41 0.37 2.74
N GLY A 153 -8.68 0.41 3.86
CA GLY A 153 -7.79 -0.68 4.24
C GLY A 153 -6.61 -0.21 5.10
N PHE A 154 -5.45 -0.81 4.87
CA PHE A 154 -4.28 -0.59 5.71
C PHE A 154 -3.13 0.05 4.94
N GLY A 155 -2.49 1.00 5.61
CA GLY A 155 -1.24 1.61 5.22
C GLY A 155 -0.09 1.16 6.09
N MET A 156 1.13 1.26 5.56
CA MET A 156 2.38 0.90 6.23
C MET A 156 3.45 1.97 5.99
N GLY A 157 4.29 2.21 7.00
CA GLY A 157 5.50 3.04 6.88
C GLY A 157 5.54 4.19 7.90
N VAL A 158 6.76 4.66 8.21
CA VAL A 158 6.98 5.66 9.28
C VAL A 158 7.06 7.08 8.75
N LYS A 159 7.79 7.28 7.64
CA LYS A 159 7.96 8.60 7.03
C LYS A 159 6.88 8.87 6.00
N TRP A 160 6.50 7.86 5.24
CA TRP A 160 5.47 7.93 4.22
C TRP A 160 4.60 6.70 4.38
N ILE A 161 3.30 6.89 4.50
CA ILE A 161 2.38 5.77 4.54
C ILE A 161 2.01 5.39 3.10
N ALA A 162 2.35 4.17 2.72
CA ALA A 162 1.87 3.55 1.48
C ALA A 162 0.76 2.53 1.78
N TRP A 163 -0.16 2.33 0.83
CA TRP A 163 -1.14 1.27 0.95
C TRP A 163 -0.45 -0.10 0.97
N GLY A 164 -0.60 -0.85 2.05
CA GLY A 164 -0.24 -2.27 2.12
C GLY A 164 -1.41 -3.19 1.77
N TYR A 165 -2.64 -2.69 1.90
CA TYR A 165 -3.86 -3.39 1.52
C TYR A 165 -5.01 -2.40 1.28
N SER A 166 -5.78 -2.57 0.19
CA SER A 166 -6.93 -1.72 -0.13
C SER A 166 -8.11 -2.51 -0.66
N VAL A 167 -9.33 -2.09 -0.31
CA VAL A 167 -10.60 -2.62 -0.83
C VAL A 167 -11.34 -1.49 -1.51
N LEU A 168 -11.80 -1.72 -2.74
CA LEU A 168 -12.73 -0.81 -3.41
C LEU A 168 -14.12 -0.97 -2.79
N CYS A 169 -14.75 0.13 -2.36
CA CYS A 169 -16.06 0.10 -1.73
C CYS A 169 -16.99 1.22 -2.23
N SER A 170 -18.29 1.03 -1.99
CA SER A 170 -19.29 2.08 -2.22
C SER A 170 -19.25 3.11 -1.09
N PRO A 171 -19.71 4.36 -1.32
CA PRO A 171 -19.91 5.33 -0.25
C PRO A 171 -20.85 4.79 0.83
N GLN A 172 -20.69 5.33 2.04
CA GLN A 172 -21.55 5.01 3.19
C GLN A 172 -21.62 3.50 3.52
N THR A 173 -20.64 2.72 3.05
CA THR A 173 -20.51 1.30 3.39
C THR A 173 -19.71 1.18 4.68
N THR A 174 -20.22 0.40 5.63
CA THR A 174 -19.43 -0.01 6.79
C THR A 174 -18.61 -1.24 6.41
N LEU A 175 -17.28 -1.10 6.42
CA LEU A 175 -16.36 -2.21 6.22
C LEU A 175 -15.65 -2.53 7.53
N SER A 176 -15.71 -3.80 7.92
CA SER A 176 -14.94 -4.34 9.05
C SER A 176 -13.75 -5.12 8.48
N ILE A 177 -12.55 -4.59 8.68
CA ILE A 177 -11.31 -5.20 8.20
C ILE A 177 -10.42 -5.47 9.41
N LYS A 178 -10.28 -6.72 9.85
CA LYS A 178 -9.41 -6.99 10.99
C LYS A 178 -7.95 -7.04 10.57
N ALA A 179 -7.06 -6.55 11.43
CA ALA A 179 -5.63 -6.62 11.16
C ALA A 179 -5.19 -8.09 11.16
N GLY A 180 -4.56 -8.55 10.06
CA GLY A 180 -4.00 -9.89 9.94
C GLY A 180 -2.50 -9.92 10.15
N SER A 181 -1.78 -10.45 9.16
CA SER A 181 -0.32 -10.59 9.17
C SER A 181 0.37 -9.52 8.36
N TYR A 182 1.62 -9.23 8.72
CA TYR A 182 2.57 -8.74 7.75
C TYR A 182 3.03 -9.91 6.89
N ASP A 183 3.17 -9.70 5.59
CA ASP A 183 3.63 -10.74 4.68
C ASP A 183 4.88 -10.25 3.94
N LEU A 184 5.83 -11.15 3.71
CA LEU A 184 6.96 -10.96 2.81
C LEU A 184 6.75 -11.88 1.62
N VAL A 185 6.87 -11.32 0.42
CA VAL A 185 6.74 -12.05 -0.84
C VAL A 185 8.01 -11.84 -1.64
N ARG A 186 8.47 -12.88 -2.35
CA ARG A 186 9.57 -12.71 -3.29
C ARG A 186 9.18 -11.75 -4.41
N SER A 187 10.04 -10.77 -4.62
CA SER A 187 9.91 -9.79 -5.70
C SER A 187 10.58 -10.31 -6.96
N ASN A 188 10.06 -9.88 -8.12
CA ASN A 188 10.73 -10.06 -9.41
C ASN A 188 11.57 -8.84 -9.83
N GLY A 189 11.68 -7.84 -8.95
CA GLY A 189 12.45 -6.61 -9.13
C GLY A 189 11.77 -5.56 -10.02
N GLN A 190 10.52 -5.79 -10.42
CA GLN A 190 9.76 -4.85 -11.27
C GLN A 190 8.60 -4.18 -10.53
N GLU A 191 8.24 -4.66 -9.34
CA GLU A 191 7.17 -4.03 -8.57
C GLU A 191 7.60 -2.64 -8.10
N GLU A 192 6.65 -1.72 -7.93
CA GLU A 192 6.82 -0.44 -7.25
C GLU A 192 5.95 -0.37 -5.99
N ILE A 193 6.25 0.55 -5.07
CA ILE A 193 5.41 0.78 -3.89
C ILE A 193 4.00 1.19 -4.34
N GLY A 194 2.98 0.49 -3.85
CA GLY A 194 1.57 0.67 -4.20
C GLY A 194 1.05 -0.30 -5.26
N ASP A 195 1.94 -0.99 -5.99
CA ASP A 195 1.54 -1.99 -6.97
C ASP A 195 0.85 -3.20 -6.33
N PRO A 196 -0.07 -3.86 -7.03
CA PRO A 196 -0.61 -5.14 -6.60
C PRO A 196 0.49 -6.17 -6.38
N VAL A 197 0.43 -6.87 -5.25
CA VAL A 197 1.38 -7.96 -4.96
C VAL A 197 1.09 -9.16 -5.84
N VAL A 198 2.10 -9.65 -6.54
CA VAL A 198 2.03 -10.86 -7.35
C VAL A 198 2.57 -12.04 -6.55
N PHE A 199 1.77 -13.11 -6.41
CA PHE A 199 2.14 -14.30 -5.64
C PHE A 199 2.71 -15.38 -6.56
N ASP A 200 3.98 -15.27 -6.91
CA ASP A 200 4.60 -16.21 -7.85
C ASP A 200 5.28 -17.38 -7.12
N THR A 201 6.26 -17.11 -6.24
CA THR A 201 6.94 -18.14 -5.42
C THR A 201 7.45 -17.55 -4.11
N GLY A 202 7.30 -18.25 -2.98
CA GLY A 202 7.84 -17.80 -1.69
C GLY A 202 7.04 -16.65 -1.08
N ASN A 203 6.11 -17.00 -0.19
CA ASN A 203 5.36 -16.07 0.64
C ASN A 203 5.45 -16.52 2.10
N TRP A 204 5.74 -15.59 3.00
CA TRP A 204 5.89 -15.84 4.42
C TRP A 204 5.01 -14.88 5.20
N ALA A 205 3.95 -15.42 5.82
CA ALA A 205 3.05 -14.67 6.68
C ALA A 205 3.57 -14.63 8.12
N MET A 206 3.64 -13.42 8.67
CA MET A 206 4.12 -13.11 10.02
C MET A 206 2.99 -12.46 10.79
N LEU A 207 2.29 -13.29 11.56
CA LEU A 207 1.24 -12.82 12.47
C LEU A 207 1.82 -11.80 13.44
N MET A 208 1.02 -10.80 13.78
CA MET A 208 1.47 -9.73 14.67
C MET A 208 1.80 -10.28 16.07
N GLY A 209 2.83 -9.73 16.71
CA GLY A 209 3.16 -10.01 18.10
C GLY A 209 4.11 -11.18 18.36
N TYR A 210 4.82 -11.64 17.33
CA TYR A 210 5.78 -12.74 17.44
C TYR A 210 7.15 -12.36 16.88
N THR A 211 8.17 -13.13 17.28
CA THR A 211 9.50 -13.07 16.66
C THR A 211 9.67 -14.23 15.69
N TYR A 212 10.20 -13.94 14.50
CA TYR A 212 10.40 -14.91 13.45
C TYR A 212 11.85 -14.93 12.97
N THR A 213 12.26 -16.08 12.45
CA THR A 213 13.49 -16.22 11.68
C THR A 213 13.14 -16.76 10.28
N LEU A 214 13.45 -16.00 9.24
CA LEU A 214 13.34 -16.40 7.85
C LEU A 214 14.73 -16.70 7.30
N LYS A 215 15.02 -17.97 6.99
CA LYS A 215 16.33 -18.40 6.49
C LYS A 215 16.25 -18.85 5.03
N PHE A 216 17.16 -18.36 4.20
CA PHE A 216 17.30 -18.80 2.81
C PHE A 216 18.51 -19.72 2.64
N ASP A 217 18.28 -20.88 2.01
CA ASP A 217 19.36 -21.80 1.64
C ASP A 217 20.15 -21.31 0.40
N SER A 218 21.22 -22.02 0.06
CA SER A 218 22.05 -21.73 -1.13
C SER A 218 21.31 -21.80 -2.48
N ARG A 219 20.09 -22.35 -2.52
CA ARG A 219 19.23 -22.40 -3.70
C ARG A 219 18.17 -21.28 -3.69
N GLY A 220 18.18 -20.44 -2.66
CA GLY A 220 17.20 -19.38 -2.44
C GLY A 220 15.86 -19.88 -1.89
N ASN A 221 15.75 -21.08 -1.33
CA ASN A 221 14.49 -21.51 -0.69
C ASN A 221 14.40 -20.96 0.73
N GLY A 222 13.30 -20.27 1.05
CA GLY A 222 13.09 -19.64 2.35
C GLY A 222 12.26 -20.49 3.31
N VAL A 223 12.74 -20.66 4.54
CA VAL A 223 12.03 -21.33 5.64
C VAL A 223 11.78 -20.34 6.78
N LEU A 224 10.51 -20.17 7.15
CA LEU A 224 10.09 -19.33 8.27
C LEU A 224 9.90 -20.17 9.53
N THR A 225 10.54 -19.78 10.62
CA THR A 225 10.34 -20.37 11.95
C THR A 225 9.84 -19.31 12.91
N ARG A 226 8.79 -19.64 13.67
CA ARG A 226 8.26 -18.78 14.74
C ARG A 226 8.88 -19.19 16.08
N GLN A 227 9.33 -18.20 16.85
CA GLN A 227 9.82 -18.38 18.22
C GLN A 227 8.71 -18.07 19.23
#